data_AF-A0A3R7AC58-F1
#
_entry.id   AF-A0A3R7AC58-F1
#
_cell.length_a   1.000
_cell.length_b   1.000
_cell.length_c   1.000
_cell.angle_alpha   90.00
_cell.angle_beta   90.00
_cell.angle_gamma   90.00
#
_symmetry.space_group_name_H-M   'P 1'
#
loop_
_entity.id
_entity.type
_entity.pdbx_description
1 polymer ?
#
loop_
_entity_poly.entity_id
_entity_poly.type
_entity_poly.pdbx_seq_one_letter_code
_entity_poly.pdbx_strand_id
1 'polypeptide(L)'
;MKVEIVNRRRNEMLKREEIVFRIEHEGAGTPPRAQVRHLLAVKLDVDEERVYPVKYETKTGSMTTVGEANVYDSVEDAVQIEPKHIILRCTPKTEKEE
;
A
#
# COMPACT_ATOMS: atom_id res chain seq x y z
N MET A 1 -8.54 -13.52 3.78
CA MET A 1 -7.35 -12.65 3.90
C MET A 1 -7.51 -11.83 5.15
N LYS A 2 -6.58 -11.95 6.09
CA LYS A 2 -6.56 -11.17 7.33
C LYS A 2 -5.41 -10.17 7.23
N VAL A 3 -5.70 -8.89 7.37
CA VAL A 3 -4.65 -7.86 7.45
C VAL A 3 -4.40 -7.58 8.93
N GLU A 4 -3.13 -7.53 9.31
CA GLU A 4 -2.63 -7.12 10.62
C GLU A 4 -1.71 -5.92 10.44
N ILE A 5 -1.86 -4.89 11.27
CA ILE A 5 -0.96 -3.74 11.25
C ILE A 5 0.07 -4.02 12.34
N VAL A 6 1.32 -4.22 11.94
CA VAL A 6 2.42 -4.56 12.83
C VAL A 6 3.01 -3.29 13.44
N ASN A 7 3.09 -2.23 12.65
CA ASN A 7 3.60 -0.94 13.12
C ASN A 7 2.92 0.22 12.38
N ARG A 8 2.72 1.32 13.10
CA ARG A 8 2.15 2.56 12.59
C ARG A 8 3.00 3.71 13.11
N ARG A 9 3.64 4.44 12.21
CA ARG A 9 4.48 5.59 12.54
C ARG A 9 4.01 6.80 11.77
N ARG A 10 3.49 7.79 12.50
CA ARG A 10 3.13 9.09 11.91
C ARG A 10 4.35 9.99 11.83
N ASN A 11 4.58 10.57 10.66
CA ASN A 11 5.62 11.56 10.42
C ASN A 11 4.96 12.90 10.07
N GLU A 12 4.90 13.79 11.05
CA GLU A 12 4.20 15.09 10.95
C GLU A 12 4.88 16.05 9.96
N MET A 13 6.20 15.95 9.78
CA MET A 13 6.91 16.83 8.83
C MET A 13 6.54 16.55 7.38
N LEU A 14 6.27 15.29 7.05
CA LEU A 14 5.91 14.84 5.70
C LEU A 14 4.42 14.58 5.56
N LYS A 15 3.63 14.83 6.62
CA LYS A 15 2.18 14.52 6.69
C LYS A 15 1.86 13.12 6.14
N ARG A 16 2.73 12.18 6.49
CA ARG A 16 2.64 10.79 6.05
C ARG A 16 2.62 9.86 7.23
N GLU A 17 1.93 8.75 7.05
CA GLU A 17 1.88 7.66 7.99
C GLU A 17 2.51 6.43 7.35
N GLU A 18 3.63 6.00 7.94
CA GLU A 18 4.34 4.80 7.55
C GLU A 18 3.74 3.61 8.28
N ILE A 19 3.22 2.66 7.52
CA ILE A 19 2.46 1.53 8.04
C ILE A 19 3.15 0.26 7.59
N VAL A 20 3.60 -0.52 8.57
CA VAL A 20 4.08 -1.88 8.35
C VAL A 20 2.90 -2.80 8.55
N PHE A 21 2.49 -3.49 7.50
CA PHE A 21 1.36 -4.39 7.51
C PHE A 21 1.79 -5.82 7.18
N ARG A 22 1.03 -6.77 7.72
CA ARG A 22 1.13 -8.20 7.47
C ARG A 22 -0.21 -8.69 6.95
N ILE A 23 -0.22 -9.43 5.86
CA ILE A 23 -1.42 -10.03 5.29
C ILE A 23 -1.27 -11.55 5.34
N GLU A 24 -2.17 -12.20 6.05
CA GLU A 24 -2.31 -13.64 6.05
C GLU A 24 -3.38 -14.03 5.03
N HIS A 25 -2.97 -14.85 4.07
CA HIS A 25 -3.82 -15.32 2.97
C HIS A 25 -3.83 -16.84 2.96
N GLU A 26 -4.44 -17.46 3.97
CA GLU A 26 -4.64 -18.92 3.98
C GLU A 26 -5.39 -19.37 2.73
N GLY A 27 -4.72 -20.13 1.86
CA GLY A 27 -5.29 -20.76 0.66
C GLY A 27 -5.47 -19.86 -0.57
N ALA A 28 -5.17 -18.56 -0.50
CA ALA A 28 -5.18 -17.67 -1.67
C ALA A 28 -3.75 -17.40 -2.15
N GLY A 29 -3.56 -17.12 -3.44
CA GLY A 29 -2.24 -16.72 -3.96
C GLY A 29 -1.77 -15.36 -3.41
N THR A 30 -0.60 -14.91 -3.87
CA THR A 30 -0.08 -13.57 -3.54
C THR A 30 -1.14 -12.51 -3.84
N PRO A 31 -1.52 -11.68 -2.84
CA PRO A 31 -2.59 -10.71 -3.02
C PRO A 31 -2.20 -9.66 -4.07
N PRO A 32 -3.10 -9.32 -5.02
CA PRO A 32 -2.85 -8.29 -6.01
C PRO A 32 -2.83 -6.91 -5.35
N ARG A 33 -2.04 -5.98 -5.92
CA ARG A 33 -1.85 -4.62 -5.39
C ARG A 33 -3.14 -3.87 -5.13
N ALA A 34 -4.11 -3.97 -6.04
CA ALA A 34 -5.41 -3.33 -5.93
C ALA A 34 -6.18 -3.81 -4.69
N GLN A 35 -6.13 -5.12 -4.41
CA GLN A 35 -6.80 -5.69 -3.25
C GLN A 35 -6.09 -5.31 -1.94
N VAL A 36 -4.75 -5.30 -1.93
CA VAL A 36 -3.98 -4.82 -0.77
C VAL A 36 -4.33 -3.37 -0.44
N ARG A 37 -4.41 -2.51 -1.46
CA ARG A 37 -4.78 -1.10 -1.31
C ARG A 37 -6.18 -0.94 -0.73
N HIS A 38 -7.17 -1.66 -1.27
CA HIS A 38 -8.54 -1.64 -0.77
C HIS A 38 -8.62 -2.12 0.69
N LEU A 39 -7.94 -3.22 1.03
CA LEU A 39 -7.94 -3.75 2.40
C LEU A 39 -7.28 -2.79 3.40
N LEU A 40 -6.21 -2.09 2.99
CA LEU A 40 -5.56 -1.09 3.82
C LEU A 40 -6.45 0.16 3.99
N ALA A 41 -7.08 0.64 2.92
CA ALA A 41 -8.03 1.75 2.94
C ALA A 41 -9.19 1.48 3.92
N VAL A 42 -9.83 0.32 3.81
CA VAL A 42 -10.92 -0.10 4.72
C VAL A 42 -10.44 -0.20 6.18
N LYS A 43 -9.21 -0.68 6.40
CA LYS A 43 -8.69 -0.88 7.76
C LYS A 43 -8.29 0.43 8.44
N LEU A 44 -7.89 1.42 7.65
CA LEU A 44 -7.41 2.71 8.14
C LEU A 44 -8.48 3.81 8.05
N ASP A 45 -9.64 3.50 7.47
CA ASP A 45 -10.74 4.42 7.19
C ASP A 45 -10.29 5.63 6.35
N VAL A 46 -9.48 5.35 5.33
CA VAL A 46 -8.90 6.35 4.41
C VAL A 46 -9.22 6.01 2.96
N ASP A 47 -9.21 7.02 2.10
CA ASP A 47 -9.41 6.84 0.65
C ASP A 47 -8.31 5.97 0.02
N GLU A 48 -8.68 5.11 -0.92
CA GLU A 48 -7.72 4.27 -1.67
C GLU A 48 -6.66 5.10 -2.40
N GLU A 49 -6.99 6.31 -2.83
CA GLU A 49 -6.10 7.21 -3.55
C GLU A 49 -4.95 7.73 -2.68
N ARG A 50 -5.12 7.70 -1.35
CA ARG A 50 -4.11 8.17 -0.39
C ARG A 50 -3.19 7.06 0.10
N VAL A 51 -3.47 5.81 -0.25
CA VAL A 51 -2.73 4.64 0.19
C VAL A 51 -1.76 4.17 -0.88
N TYR A 52 -0.47 4.29 -0.59
CA TYR A 52 0.61 3.91 -1.50
C TYR A 52 1.42 2.74 -0.91
N PRO A 53 1.14 1.49 -1.34
CA PRO A 53 1.99 0.36 -0.99
C PRO A 53 3.34 0.49 -1.70
N VAL A 54 4.41 0.76 -0.94
CA VAL A 54 5.77 0.98 -1.48
C VAL A 54 6.37 -0.35 -1.90
N LYS A 55 6.43 -1.29 -0.96
CA LYS A 55 7.00 -2.61 -1.16
C LYS A 55 6.29 -3.61 -0.27
N TYR A 56 5.99 -4.77 -0.82
CA TYR A 56 5.57 -5.91 -0.03
C TYR A 56 6.12 -7.18 -0.68
N GLU A 57 6.51 -8.12 0.15
CA GLU A 57 7.06 -9.40 -0.26
C GLU A 57 6.31 -10.51 0.46
N THR A 58 5.92 -11.52 -0.31
CA THR A 58 5.37 -12.75 0.25
C THR A 58 6.51 -13.63 0.70
N LYS A 59 6.50 -14.08 1.96
CA LYS A 59 7.53 -15.00 2.46
C LYS A 59 7.32 -16.38 1.84
N THR A 60 8.25 -16.83 1.01
CA THR A 60 8.21 -18.18 0.42
C THR A 60 8.07 -19.25 1.49
N GLY A 61 7.08 -20.14 1.35
CA GLY A 61 6.79 -21.22 2.31
C GLY A 61 5.84 -20.84 3.44
N SER A 62 5.45 -19.57 3.57
CA SER A 62 4.39 -19.11 4.46
C SER A 62 3.37 -18.32 3.66
N MET A 63 2.07 -18.50 3.94
CA MET A 63 1.01 -17.73 3.28
C MET A 63 0.86 -16.33 3.89
N THR A 64 2.01 -15.66 4.10
CA THR A 64 2.13 -14.39 4.79
C THR A 64 2.89 -13.40 3.92
N THR A 65 2.22 -12.30 3.59
CA THR A 65 2.83 -11.15 2.94
C THR A 65 3.17 -10.10 3.98
N VAL A 66 4.39 -9.60 3.96
CA VAL A 66 4.79 -8.46 4.82
C VAL A 66 5.17 -7.31 3.91
N GLY A 67 4.69 -6.12 4.26
CA GLY A 67 4.91 -4.95 3.43
C GLY A 67 4.83 -3.65 4.20
N GLU A 68 5.24 -2.61 3.49
CA GLU A 68 5.24 -1.23 3.93
C GLU A 68 4.34 -0.43 3.00
N ALA A 69 3.45 0.37 3.59
CA ALA A 69 2.58 1.30 2.91
C ALA A 69 2.74 2.68 3.53
N ASN A 70 2.74 3.69 2.67
CA ASN A 70 2.66 5.09 3.07
C ASN A 70 1.24 5.57 2.86
N VAL A 71 0.66 6.20 3.87
CA VAL A 71 -0.63 6.87 3.79
C VAL A 71 -0.41 8.36 3.95
N TYR A 72 -0.86 9.14 2.99
CA TYR A 72 -0.71 10.60 3.01
C TYR A 72 -2.03 11.27 3.40
N ASP A 73 -1.94 12.41 4.07
CA ASP A 73 -3.14 13.21 4.39
C ASP A 73 -3.80 13.78 3.12
N SER A 74 -2.99 14.11 2.09
CA SER A 74 -3.44 14.67 0.81
C SER A 74 -2.82 13.97 -0.39
N VAL A 75 -3.58 13.87 -1.49
CA VAL A 75 -3.09 13.31 -2.77
C VAL A 75 -2.01 14.20 -3.40
N GLU A 76 -2.12 15.52 -3.23
CA GLU A 76 -1.13 16.49 -3.70
C GLU A 76 0.25 16.28 -3.05
N ASP A 77 0.26 16.04 -1.74
CA ASP A 77 1.48 15.74 -0.98
C ASP A 77 2.11 14.42 -1.46
N ALA A 78 1.27 13.41 -1.73
CA ALA A 78 1.72 12.13 -2.27
C ALA A 78 2.36 12.27 -3.66
N VAL A 79 1.78 13.07 -4.56
CA VAL A 79 2.30 13.29 -5.92
C VAL A 79 3.62 14.07 -5.91
N GLN A 80 3.79 14.98 -4.94
CA GLN A 80 5.00 15.79 -4.83
C GLN A 80 6.17 15.04 -4.19
N ILE A 81 5.89 14.14 -3.24
CA ILE A 81 6.91 13.42 -2.46
C ILE A 81 7.30 12.09 -3.12
N GLU A 82 6.33 11.32 -3.63
CA GLU A 82 6.62 10.00 -4.19
C GLU A 82 7.17 10.13 -5.62
N PRO A 83 8.22 9.37 -5.95
CA PRO A 83 8.74 9.35 -7.31
C PRO A 83 7.71 8.76 -8.29
N LYS A 84 7.68 9.29 -9.50
CA LYS A 84 6.70 8.97 -10.57
C LYS A 84 6.50 7.46 -10.81
N HIS A 85 7.50 6.63 -10.54
CA HIS A 85 7.44 5.18 -10.71
C HIS A 85 6.56 4.45 -9.66
N ILE A 86 6.36 5.04 -8.47
CA ILE A 86 5.47 4.50 -7.43
C ILE A 86 4.02 4.80 -7.79
N ILE A 87 3.75 6.02 -8.29
CA ILE A 87 2.45 6.42 -8.83
C ILE A 87 2.06 5.51 -9.99
N LEU A 88 2.93 5.36 -11.00
CA LEU A 88 2.74 4.48 -12.16
C LEU A 88 2.59 2.98 -11.81
N ARG A 89 3.04 2.56 -10.63
CA ARG A 89 2.88 1.19 -10.12
C ARG A 89 1.60 0.99 -9.33
N CYS A 90 0.93 2.08 -8.93
CA CYS A 90 -0.29 2.11 -8.13
C CYS A 90 -1.52 2.38 -9.00
N THR A 91 -1.40 3.22 -10.04
CA THR A 91 -2.38 3.28 -11.13
C THR A 91 -2.19 2.07 -12.06
N PRO A 92 -3.25 1.30 -12.37
CA PRO A 92 -3.18 0.38 -13.50
C PRO A 92 -2.87 1.23 -14.73
N LYS A 93 -1.89 0.81 -15.53
CA LYS A 93 -1.55 1.46 -16.81
C LYS A 93 -2.82 1.62 -17.63
N THR A 94 -3.37 2.83 -17.72
CA THR A 94 -4.05 3.25 -18.93
C THR A 94 -2.94 3.54 -19.95
N GLU A 95 -3.15 3.03 -21.15
CA GLU A 95 -2.14 2.89 -22.19
C GLU A 95 -1.35 4.18 -22.46
N LYS A 96 -0.03 4.05 -22.58
CA LYS A 96 0.70 4.88 -23.54
C LYS A 96 0.55 4.17 -24.88
N GLU A 97 -0.50 4.51 -25.63
CA GLU A 97 -0.45 4.42 -27.09
C GLU A 97 0.43 5.57 -27.57
N GLU A 98 1.57 5.24 -28.14
CA GLU A 98 2.29 6.06 -29.12
C GLU A 98 2.94 5.12 -30.13
#